data_AF-A0A015Y654-F1
#
_entry.id   AF-A0A015Y654-F1
#
_cell.length_a   1.000
_cell.length_b   1.000
_cell.length_c   1.000
_cell.angle_alpha   90.00
_cell.angle_beta   90.00
_cell.angle_gamma   90.00
#
_symmetry.space_group_name_H-M   'P 1'
#
loop_
_entity.id
_entity.type
_entity.pdbx_description
1 polymer ?
#
loop_
_entity_poly.entity_id
_entity_poly.type
_entity_poly.pdbx_seq_one_letter_code
_entity_poly.pdbx_strand_id
1 'polypeptide(L)'
;MGANANEQKKLLMECVSMLEKYVNRFPAEKGCASFSGEDMKLWKEVYFPKLVQTDILLDGKFFCGTSSGNSGIGTDGYFTGYEFFQFIYRAYKALYELEKASQMR
;
A
#
# COMPACT_ATOMS: atom_id res chain seq x y z
N MET A 1 -6.70 13.73 19.75
CA MET A 1 -6.19 12.58 18.96
C MET A 1 -6.95 12.31 17.65
N GLY A 2 -8.02 13.04 17.29
CA GLY A 2 -8.85 12.74 16.11
C GLY A 2 -8.32 13.24 14.74
N ALA A 3 -7.52 14.32 14.70
CA ALA A 3 -7.02 14.88 13.44
C ALA A 3 -6.06 13.92 12.70
N ASN A 4 -5.13 13.31 13.43
CA ASN A 4 -4.12 12.41 12.87
C ASN A 4 -4.74 11.14 12.24
N ALA A 5 -5.81 10.59 12.85
CA ALA A 5 -6.48 9.40 12.33
C ALA A 5 -7.25 9.68 11.02
N ASN A 6 -7.90 10.85 10.92
CA ASN A 6 -8.60 11.25 9.70
C ASN A 6 -7.62 11.56 8.55
N GLU A 7 -6.50 12.21 8.85
CA GLU A 7 -5.42 12.45 7.89
C GLU A 7 -4.80 11.14 7.40
N GLN A 8 -4.53 10.21 8.31
CA GLN A 8 -4.04 8.87 7.98
C GLN A 8 -5.03 8.11 7.09
N LYS A 9 -6.33 8.12 7.43
CA LYS A 9 -7.37 7.47 6.62
C LYS A 9 -7.42 8.08 5.22
N LYS A 10 -7.40 9.41 5.10
CA LYS A 10 -7.39 10.11 3.81
C LYS A 10 -6.18 9.69 2.97
N LEU A 11 -4.99 9.71 3.56
CA LEU A 11 -3.75 9.32 2.90
C LEU A 11 -3.80 7.86 2.42
N LEU A 12 -4.37 6.97 3.22
CA LEU A 12 -4.52 5.55 2.90
C LEU A 12 -5.51 5.33 1.75
N MET A 13 -6.63 6.06 1.73
CA MET A 13 -7.59 6.01 0.61
C MET A 13 -6.95 6.50 -0.69
N GLU A 14 -6.21 7.60 -0.65
CA GLU A 14 -5.52 8.13 -1.83
C GLU A 14 -4.47 7.13 -2.36
N CYS A 15 -3.73 6.47 -1.46
CA CYS A 15 -2.81 5.40 -1.82
C CYS A 15 -3.52 4.21 -2.49
N VAL A 16 -4.66 3.77 -1.93
CA VAL A 16 -5.47 2.69 -2.53
C VAL A 16 -5.95 3.09 -3.92
N SER A 17 -6.50 4.29 -4.10
CA SER A 17 -6.95 4.77 -5.41
C SER A 17 -5.81 4.81 -6.44
N MET A 18 -4.58 5.10 -6.01
CA MET A 18 -3.41 5.03 -6.87
C MET A 18 -3.07 3.58 -7.25
N LEU A 19 -3.06 2.66 -6.28
CA LEU A 19 -2.81 1.23 -6.51
C LEU A 19 -3.83 0.64 -7.50
N GLU A 20 -5.11 0.96 -7.36
CA GLU A 20 -6.18 0.40 -8.20
C GLU A 20 -5.97 0.60 -9.71
N LYS A 21 -5.29 1.68 -10.11
CA LYS A 21 -4.92 1.94 -11.51
C LYS A 21 -4.09 0.80 -12.12
N TYR A 22 -3.35 0.06 -11.28
CA TYR A 22 -2.43 -0.98 -11.69
C TYR A 22 -3.04 -2.40 -11.62
N VAL A 23 -4.25 -2.57 -11.10
CA VAL A 23 -4.94 -3.88 -10.98
C VAL A 23 -5.06 -4.57 -12.35
N ASN A 24 -5.49 -3.82 -13.37
CA ASN A 24 -5.71 -4.36 -14.71
C ASN A 24 -4.41 -4.68 -15.47
N ARG A 25 -3.24 -4.35 -14.90
CA ARG A 25 -1.96 -4.76 -15.49
C ARG A 25 -1.69 -6.25 -15.28
N PHE A 26 -2.33 -6.89 -14.31
CA PHE A 26 -2.16 -8.32 -14.07
C PHE A 26 -3.44 -9.09 -14.45
N PRO A 27 -3.33 -10.24 -15.12
CA PRO A 27 -2.10 -10.98 -15.44
C PRO A 27 -1.41 -10.58 -16.76
N ALA A 28 -1.78 -9.46 -17.39
CA ALA A 28 -1.23 -9.04 -18.69
C ALA A 28 0.31 -8.86 -18.65
N GLU A 29 0.84 -8.39 -17.53
CA GLU A 29 2.27 -8.28 -17.25
C GLU A 29 2.79 -9.62 -16.69
N LYS A 30 3.74 -10.25 -17.39
CA LYS A 30 4.36 -11.53 -16.98
C LYS A 30 5.57 -11.37 -16.06
N GLY A 31 5.96 -10.14 -15.74
CA GLY A 31 7.15 -9.81 -14.95
C GLY A 31 6.89 -8.75 -13.88
N CYS A 32 7.89 -7.93 -13.59
CA CYS A 32 7.73 -6.79 -12.70
C CYS A 32 7.06 -5.63 -13.44
N ALA A 33 6.00 -5.09 -12.84
CA ALA A 33 5.50 -3.78 -13.17
C ALA A 33 6.18 -2.74 -12.27
N SER A 34 5.98 -1.48 -12.61
CA SER A 34 6.37 -0.35 -11.76
C SER A 34 5.34 0.76 -11.82
N PHE A 35 5.32 1.58 -10.77
CA PHE A 35 4.64 2.87 -10.82
C PHE A 35 5.27 3.76 -11.88
N SER A 36 4.48 4.64 -12.48
CA SER A 36 4.93 5.53 -13.55
C SER A 36 4.49 6.98 -13.34
N GLY A 37 5.28 7.91 -13.88
CA GLY A 37 4.97 9.34 -13.82
C GLY A 37 4.72 9.86 -12.40
N GLU A 38 3.58 10.53 -12.22
CA GLU A 38 3.18 11.13 -10.95
C GLU A 38 2.97 10.09 -9.84
N ASP A 39 2.48 8.89 -10.18
CA ASP A 39 2.25 7.85 -9.17
C ASP A 39 3.57 7.41 -8.51
N MET A 40 4.65 7.33 -9.30
CA MET A 40 5.98 6.99 -8.79
C MET A 40 6.55 8.11 -7.90
N LYS A 41 6.27 9.36 -8.25
CA LYS A 41 6.65 10.52 -7.44
C LYS A 41 5.91 10.52 -6.11
N LEU A 42 4.59 10.38 -6.13
CA LEU A 42 3.74 10.28 -4.94
C LEU A 42 4.14 9.09 -4.06
N TRP A 43 4.47 7.96 -4.67
CA TRP A 43 4.97 6.79 -3.96
C TRP A 43 6.21 7.13 -3.13
N LYS A 44 7.24 7.70 -3.76
CA LYS A 44 8.52 8.02 -3.11
C LYS A 44 8.42 9.15 -2.09
N GLU A 45 7.69 10.20 -2.40
CA GLU A 45 7.67 11.43 -1.60
C GLU A 45 6.61 11.41 -0.51
N VAL A 46 5.54 10.62 -0.68
CA VAL A 46 4.36 10.67 0.18
C VAL A 46 4.04 9.31 0.77
N TYR A 47 3.68 8.32 -0.07
CA TYR A 47 3.08 7.09 0.44
C TYR A 47 4.08 6.17 1.13
N PHE A 48 5.25 5.92 0.52
CA PHE A 48 6.25 5.05 1.13
C PHE A 48 6.76 5.59 2.47
N PRO A 49 7.18 6.88 2.60
CA PRO A 49 7.68 7.38 3.87
C PRO A 49 6.61 7.49 4.95
N LYS A 50 5.36 7.80 4.58
CA LYS A 50 4.30 8.07 5.56
C LYS A 50 3.43 6.87 5.89
N LEU A 51 3.36 5.86 5.02
CA LEU A 51 2.56 4.66 5.23
C LEU A 51 3.42 3.43 5.49
N VAL A 52 4.49 3.22 4.71
CA VAL A 52 5.32 2.02 4.82
C VAL A 52 6.36 2.15 5.93
N GLN A 53 7.17 3.22 5.91
CA GLN A 53 8.23 3.43 6.93
C GLN A 53 7.70 3.71 8.34
N THR A 54 6.43 4.05 8.48
CA THR A 54 5.74 4.28 9.76
C THR A 54 4.97 3.04 10.24
N ASP A 55 5.13 1.90 9.58
CA ASP A 55 4.46 0.63 9.88
C ASP A 55 2.92 0.67 9.81
N ILE A 56 2.34 1.70 9.19
CA ILE A 56 0.91 1.76 8.90
C ILE A 56 0.53 0.71 7.84
N LEU A 57 1.38 0.54 6.83
CA LEU A 57 1.36 -0.51 5.84
C LEU A 57 2.56 -1.40 6.01
N LEU A 58 2.32 -2.62 6.48
CA LEU A 58 3.36 -3.62 6.71
C LEU A 58 3.83 -4.23 5.39
N ASP A 59 4.77 -3.56 4.75
CA ASP A 59 5.54 -4.03 3.60
C ASP A 59 6.53 -5.12 4.09
N GLY A 60 6.52 -6.31 3.49
CA GLY A 60 7.37 -7.41 3.95
C GLY A 60 6.72 -8.45 4.87
N LYS A 61 5.57 -8.20 5.50
CA LYS A 61 4.82 -9.30 6.13
C LYS A 61 3.95 -9.96 5.08
N PHE A 62 4.31 -11.13 4.56
CA PHE A 62 3.39 -11.85 3.67
C PHE A 62 2.16 -12.37 4.43
N PHE A 63 1.18 -12.98 3.74
CA PHE A 63 -0.09 -13.46 4.32
C PHE A 63 0.06 -14.24 5.65
N CYS A 64 1.23 -14.85 5.89
CA CYS A 64 1.53 -15.72 7.03
C CYS A 64 2.46 -15.10 8.11
N GLY A 65 2.86 -13.83 7.98
CA GLY A 65 3.72 -13.16 8.97
C GLY A 65 5.21 -13.50 8.89
N THR A 66 5.62 -14.39 8.00
CA THR A 66 7.04 -14.62 7.66
C THR A 66 7.51 -13.52 6.70
N SER A 67 8.56 -12.80 7.12
CA SER A 67 9.24 -11.82 6.29
C SER A 67 10.30 -12.50 5.44
N SER A 68 10.07 -12.64 4.15
CA SER A 68 11.15 -12.73 3.18
C SER A 68 11.64 -11.30 2.95
N GLY A 69 12.93 -11.03 3.19
CA GLY A 69 13.50 -9.68 3.22
C GLY A 69 13.48 -8.90 1.89
N ASN A 70 12.70 -9.36 0.91
CA ASN A 70 12.64 -8.80 -0.44
C ASN A 70 11.23 -8.99 -1.04
N SER A 71 10.19 -8.77 -0.24
CA SER A 71 8.80 -8.98 -0.67
C SER A 71 7.96 -7.78 -0.32
N GLY A 72 7.37 -7.14 -1.32
CA GLY A 72 6.62 -5.90 -1.11
C GLY A 72 6.76 -4.93 -2.27
N ILE A 73 6.50 -3.67 -2.00
CA ILE A 73 6.75 -2.58 -2.95
C ILE A 73 7.77 -1.63 -2.32
N GLY A 74 9.01 -1.72 -2.77
CA GLY A 74 10.10 -0.89 -2.25
C GLY A 74 9.99 0.57 -2.68
N THR A 75 10.96 1.40 -2.26
CA THR A 75 11.11 2.78 -2.75
C THR A 75 11.34 2.87 -4.26
N ASP A 76 11.77 1.78 -4.87
CA ASP A 76 11.95 1.62 -6.30
C ASP A 76 10.62 1.45 -7.06
N GLY A 77 9.51 1.25 -6.35
CA GLY A 77 8.16 1.20 -6.92
C GLY A 77 7.95 0.03 -7.87
N TYR A 78 8.82 -0.97 -7.85
CA TYR A 78 8.68 -2.19 -8.64
C TYR A 78 7.92 -3.25 -7.84
N PHE A 79 7.12 -4.03 -8.55
CA PHE A 79 6.32 -5.09 -7.95
C PHE A 79 5.97 -6.17 -8.96
N THR A 80 6.02 -7.42 -8.49
CA THR A 80 5.33 -8.54 -9.14
C THR A 80 3.82 -8.46 -8.88
N GLY A 81 3.02 -9.17 -9.67
CA GLY A 81 1.57 -9.25 -9.42
C GLY A 81 1.24 -9.78 -8.02
N TYR A 82 2.05 -10.72 -7.51
CA TYR A 82 1.85 -11.30 -6.19
C TYR A 82 2.14 -10.29 -5.06
N GLU A 83 3.22 -9.53 -5.16
CA GLU A 83 3.52 -8.43 -4.24
C GLU A 83 2.45 -7.36 -4.28
N PHE A 84 2.00 -6.99 -5.48
CA PHE A 84 0.97 -5.98 -5.68
C PHE A 84 -0.37 -6.37 -5.03
N PHE A 85 -0.87 -7.58 -5.29
CA PHE A 85 -2.14 -8.03 -4.71
C PHE A 85 -2.08 -8.25 -3.20
N GLN A 86 -0.93 -8.68 -2.68
CA GLN A 86 -0.72 -8.72 -1.24
C GLN A 86 -0.74 -7.31 -0.65
N PHE A 87 -0.10 -6.34 -1.31
CA PHE A 87 0.04 -4.98 -0.81
C PHE A 87 -1.32 -4.26 -0.80
N ILE A 88 -2.08 -4.36 -1.89
CA ILE A 88 -3.42 -3.76 -1.98
C ILE A 88 -4.39 -4.40 -0.97
N TYR A 89 -4.30 -5.71 -0.71
CA TYR A 89 -5.06 -6.36 0.36
C TYR A 89 -4.74 -5.76 1.73
N ARG A 90 -3.46 -5.52 2.03
CA ARG A 90 -3.05 -4.89 3.30
C ARG A 90 -3.55 -3.46 3.41
N ALA A 91 -3.54 -2.71 2.31
CA ALA A 91 -4.07 -1.36 2.29
C ALA A 91 -5.57 -1.32 2.59
N TYR A 92 -6.34 -2.22 1.96
CA TYR A 92 -7.76 -2.38 2.25
C TYR A 92 -8.04 -2.84 3.68
N LYS A 93 -7.25 -3.78 4.21
CA LYS A 93 -7.36 -4.21 5.60
C LYS A 93 -7.09 -3.08 6.58
N ALA A 94 -6.05 -2.28 6.34
CA ALA A 94 -5.74 -1.11 7.17
C ALA A 94 -6.87 -0.06 7.14
N LEU A 95 -7.49 0.17 5.96
CA LEU A 95 -8.67 1.04 5.85
C LEU A 95 -9.84 0.50 6.69
N TYR A 96 -10.12 -0.80 6.61
CA TYR A 96 -11.17 -1.43 7.37
C TYR A 96 -10.96 -1.32 8.88
N GLU A 97 -9.75 -1.58 9.38
CA GLU A 97 -9.44 -1.48 10.81
C GLU A 97 -9.55 -0.02 11.32
N LEU A 98 -9.16 0.97 10.51
CA LEU A 98 -9.35 2.39 10.84
C LEU A 98 -10.84 2.75 10.92
N GLU A 99 -11.66 2.28 9.97
CA GLU A 99 -13.10 2.51 9.96
C GLU A 99 -13.78 1.89 11.18
N LYS A 100 -13.47 0.62 11.43
CA LYS A 100 -13.97 -0.13 12.57
C LYS A 100 -13.60 0.53 13.91
N ALA A 101 -12.38 1.03 14.05
CA ALA A 101 -11.95 1.77 15.23
C ALA A 101 -12.67 3.12 15.40
N SER A 102 -13.09 3.76 14.30
CA SER A 102 -13.88 5.00 14.33
C SER A 102 -15.33 4.76 14.78
N GLN A 103 -15.91 3.60 14.47
CA GLN A 103 -17.29 3.25 14.83
C GLN A 103 -17.44 2.80 16.28
N MET A 104 -16.34 2.37 16.92
CA MET A 104 -16.31 1.98 18.34
C MET A 104 -16.03 3.14 19.31
N ARG A 105 -15.92 4.38 18.81
CA ARG A 105 -15.73 5.61 19.62
C ARG A 105 -17.02 6.41 19.67
#